data_AF-A0A527V079-F1
#
_entry.id   AF-A0A527V079-F1
#
_cell.length_a   1.000
_cell.length_b   1.000
_cell.length_c   1.000
_cell.angle_alpha   90.00
_cell.angle_beta   90.00
_cell.angle_gamma   90.00
#
_symmetry.space_group_name_H-M   'P 1'
#
loop_
_entity.id
_entity.type
_entity.pdbx_description
1 polymer ?
#
loop_
_entity_poly.entity_id
_entity_poly.type
_entity_poly.pdbx_seq_one_letter_code
_entity_poly.pdbx_strand_id
1 'polypeptide(L)' 'MCYIAPMINKTLENLVKHAEAGPREDQEELADYARVIEARRTGLYATSETERRAVTAGLAEADLGTFVDAVRAADIRRT' A
#
# COMPACT_ATOMS: atom_id res chain seq x y z
N MET A 1 -34.45 13.54 7.30
CA MET A 1 -33.34 12.63 6.94
C MET A 1 -32.51 12.39 8.19
N CYS A 2 -32.53 11.18 8.73
CA CYS A 2 -31.75 10.84 9.93
C CYS A 2 -30.37 10.36 9.49
N TYR A 3 -29.31 11.08 9.89
CA TYR A 3 -27.93 10.72 9.57
C TYR A 3 -27.47 9.66 10.58
N ILE A 4 -27.38 8.40 10.15
CA ILE A 4 -26.75 7.35 10.95
C ILE A 4 -25.25 7.51 10.78
N ALA A 5 -24.60 8.16 11.76
CA ALA A 5 -23.15 8.18 11.80
C ALA A 5 -22.65 6.72 11.88
N PRO A 6 -21.76 6.27 10.99
CA PRO A 6 -21.19 4.94 11.09
C PRO A 6 -20.39 4.86 12.39
N MET A 7 -20.81 4.00 13.32
CA MET A 7 -20.06 3.76 14.55
C MET A 7 -18.79 2.97 14.23
N ILE A 8 -17.66 3.51 14.64
CA ILE A 8 -16.41 2.77 14.76
C ILE A 8 -16.64 1.63 15.77
N ASN A 9 -16.27 0.40 15.43
CA ASN A 9 -16.37 -0.69 16.40
C ASN A 9 -15.23 -0.59 17.42
N LYS A 10 -15.39 -1.27 18.56
CA LYS A 10 -14.42 -1.24 19.67
C LYS A 10 -13.01 -1.67 19.24
N THR A 11 -12.93 -2.62 18.32
CA THR A 11 -11.66 -3.15 17.80
C THR A 11 -10.91 -2.09 16.98
N LEU A 12 -11.60 -1.39 16.08
CA LEU A 12 -11.03 -0.33 15.26
C LEU A 12 -10.68 0.90 16.09
N GLU A 13 -11.49 1.23 17.10
CA GLU A 13 -11.18 2.28 18.07
C GLU A 13 -9.86 1.99 18.81
N ASN A 14 -9.69 0.75 19.28
CA ASN A 14 -8.46 0.34 19.97
C ASN A 14 -7.26 0.30 19.02
N LEU A 15 -7.46 -0.12 17.77
CA LEU A 15 -6.41 -0.13 16.75
C LEU A 15 -5.87 1.29 16.50
N VAL A 16 -6.75 2.27 16.31
CA VAL A 16 -6.35 3.67 16.10
C VAL A 16 -5.54 4.20 17.29
N LYS A 17 -5.99 3.95 18.52
CA LYS A 17 -5.26 4.36 19.73
C LYS A 17 -3.86 3.73 19.82
N HIS A 18 -3.72 2.46 19.41
CA HIS A 18 -2.41 1.81 19.38
C HIS A 18 -1.53 2.36 18.26
N ALA A 19 -2.09 2.60 17.08
CA ALA A 19 -1.38 3.18 15.95
C ALA A 19 -0.86 4.59 16.28
N GLU A 20 -1.67 5.41 16.94
CA GLU A 20 -1.28 6.77 17.38
C GLU A 20 -0.09 6.76 18.36
N ALA A 21 0.00 5.76 19.24
CA ALA A 21 1.10 5.60 20.19
C ALA A 21 2.33 4.88 19.59
N GLY A 22 2.17 4.27 18.41
CA GLY A 22 3.20 3.48 17.76
C GLY A 22 4.17 4.30 16.92
N PRO A 23 5.25 3.66 16.42
CA PRO A 23 6.16 4.24 15.43
C PRO A 23 5.44 4.69 14.16
N ARG A 24 6.07 5.61 13.43
CA ARG A 24 5.52 6.16 12.19
C ARG A 24 5.40 5.09 11.11
N GLU A 25 6.33 4.14 11.09
CA GLU A 25 6.37 3.01 10.17
C GLU A 25 5.09 2.17 10.28
N ASP A 26 4.66 1.87 11.50
CA ASP A 26 3.43 1.09 11.76
C ASP A 26 2.18 1.86 11.31
N GLN A 27 2.16 3.19 11.47
CA GLN A 27 1.06 4.03 10.99
C GLN A 27 0.99 4.06 9.46
N GLU A 28 2.15 4.13 8.80
CA GLU A 28 2.26 4.10 7.33
C GLU A 28 1.82 2.73 6.78
N GLU A 29 2.22 1.63 7.42
CA GLU A 29 1.79 0.28 7.04
C GLU A 29 0.27 0.11 7.18
N LEU A 30 -0.33 0.61 8.26
CA LEU A 30 -1.79 0.61 8.43
C LEU A 30 -2.51 1.42 7.35
N ALA A 31 -1.94 2.55 6.93
CA ALA A 31 -2.48 3.35 5.83
C ALA A 31 -2.41 2.62 4.48
N ASP A 32 -1.37 1.81 4.25
CA ASP A 32 -1.27 0.94 3.07
C ASP A 32 -2.38 -0.12 3.06
N TYR A 33 -2.61 -0.82 4.18
CA TYR A 33 -3.68 -1.81 4.26
C TYR A 33 -5.07 -1.20 4.07
N ALA A 34 -5.30 0.01 4.57
CA ALA A 34 -6.56 0.73 4.36
C ALA A 34 -6.84 0.95 2.87
N ARG A 35 -5.82 1.34 2.08
CA ARG A 35 -5.93 1.50 0.62
C ARG A 35 -6.27 0.18 -0.08
N VAL A 36 -5.68 -0.94 0.34
CA VAL A 36 -6.01 -2.27 -0.21
C VAL A 36 -7.46 -2.66 0.06
N ILE A 37 -7.97 -2.37 1.27
CA ILE A 37 -9.38 -2.63 1.62
C ILE A 37 -10.32 -1.81 0.75
N GLU A 38 -9.99 -0.53 0.53
CA GLU A 38 -10.76 0.34 -0.37
C GLU A 38 -10.75 -0.20 -1.81
N ALA A 39 -9.59 -0.59 -2.32
CA ALA A 39 -9.44 -1.15 -3.65
C ALA A 39 -10.27 -2.41 -3.87
N ARG A 40 -10.36 -3.30 -2.86
CA ARG A 40 -11.24 -4.49 -2.93
C ARG A 40 -12.71 -4.13 -3.01
N ARG A 41 -13.13 -3.00 -2.42
CA ARG A 41 -14.52 -2.56 -2.41
C ARG A 41 -14.91 -1.83 -3.70
N THR A 42 -14.01 -1.02 -4.24
CA THR A 42 -14.27 -0.16 -5.40
C THR A 42 -13.80 -0.75 -6.72
N GLY A 43 -12.88 -1.73 -6.66
CA GLY A 43 -12.15 -2.25 -7.81
C GLY A 43 -11.01 -1.33 -8.27
N LEU A 44 -10.76 -0.22 -7.58
CA LEU A 44 -9.76 0.78 -7.96
C LEU A 44 -8.54 0.71 -7.04
N TYR A 45 -7.40 0.32 -7.58
CA TYR A 45 -6.14 0.35 -6.85
C TYR A 45 -5.53 1.75 -6.90
N ALA A 46 -5.45 2.42 -5.75
CA ALA A 46 -4.75 3.68 -5.60
C ALA A 46 -3.29 3.41 -5.19
N THR A 47 -2.36 3.65 -6.11
CA THR A 47 -0.93 3.44 -5.92
C THR A 47 -0.37 4.38 -4.86
N SER A 48 0.50 3.88 -3.97
CA SER A 48 1.24 4.75 -3.05
C SER A 48 2.23 5.65 -3.81
N GLU A 49 2.71 6.74 -3.20
CA GLU A 49 3.73 7.60 -3.84
C GLU A 49 5.03 6.82 -4.12
N THR A 50 5.44 5.94 -3.20
CA THR A 50 6.62 5.09 -3.36
C THR A 50 6.43 4.09 -4.49
N GLU A 51 5.28 3.42 -4.53
CA GLU A 51 4.94 2.49 -5.61
C GLU A 51 4.84 3.21 -6.95
N ARG A 52 4.24 4.40 -6.99
CA ARG A 52 4.12 5.21 -8.20
C ARG A 52 5.49 5.57 -8.75
N ARG A 53 6.44 5.94 -7.87
CA ARG A 53 7.84 6.19 -8.25
C ARG A 53 8.52 4.93 -8.78
N ALA A 54 8.34 3.80 -8.10
CA ALA A 54 8.91 2.52 -8.53
C ALA A 54 8.38 2.09 -9.91
N VAL A 55 7.07 2.22 -10.14
CA VAL A 55 6.45 1.95 -11.45
C VAL A 55 6.98 2.91 -12.51
N THR A 56 7.08 4.21 -12.20
CA THR A 56 7.61 5.20 -13.13
C THR A 56 9.06 4.90 -13.51
N ALA A 57 9.89 4.51 -12.54
CA ALA A 57 11.28 4.11 -12.79
C ALA A 57 11.34 2.85 -13.66
N GLY A 58 10.55 1.82 -13.34
CA GLY A 58 10.47 0.60 -14.16
C GLY A 58 9.97 0.85 -15.58
N LEU A 59 9.04 1.78 -15.79
CA LEU A 59 8.61 2.21 -17.12
C LEU A 59 9.71 2.97 -17.87
N ALA A 60 10.49 3.80 -17.19
CA ALA A 60 11.64 4.47 -17.83
C ALA A 60 12.73 3.45 -18.22
N GLU A 61 12.99 2.44 -17.39
CA GLU A 61 13.89 1.32 -17.72
C GLU A 61 13.35 0.48 -18.88
N ALA A 62 12.02 0.33 -19.00
CA ALA A 62 11.36 -0.32 -20.12
C ALA A 62 11.67 0.35 -21.45
N ASP A 63 11.47 1.67 -21.49
CA ASP A 63 11.63 2.49 -22.69
C ASP A 63 13.08 2.47 -23.17
N LEU A 64 14.03 2.27 -22.26
CA LEU A 64 15.45 2.14 -22.54
C LEU A 64 15.87 0.71 -22.91
N GLY A 65 14.96 -0.27 -22.87
CA GLY A 65 15.24 -1.68 -23.13
C GLY A 65 16.12 -2.33 -22.06
N THR A 66 16.22 -1.74 -20.88
CA THR A 66 17.08 -2.18 -19.77
C THR A 66 16.33 -2.99 -18.72
N PHE A 67 15.16 -3.54 -19.05
CA PHE A 67 14.51 -4.49 -18.14
C PHE A 67 15.47 -5.65 -17.86
N VAL A 68 15.69 -5.92 -16.58
CA VAL A 68 16.31 -7.17 -16.14
C VAL A 68 15.50 -8.32 -16.73
N ASP A 69 16.14 -9.17 -17.52
CA ASP A 69 15.57 -10.44 -17.97
C ASP A 69 15.03 -11.15 -16.72
N ALA A 70 13.72 -11.40 -16.66
CA ALA A 70 13.04 -11.88 -15.46
C ALA A 70 13.65 -13.18 -14.91
N VAL A 71 14.36 -13.93 -15.76
CA VAL A 71 15.14 -15.13 -15.43
C VAL A 71 16.35 -14.83 -14.53
N ARG A 72 17.01 -13.67 -14.67
CA ARG A 72 18.16 -13.26 -13.82
C ARG A 72 17.76 -12.61 -12.50
N ALA A 73 16.60 -11.96 -12.43
CA ALA A 73 16.12 -11.30 -11.21
C ALA A 73 15.72 -12.29 -10.10
N ALA A 74 15.37 -13.53 -10.46
CA ALA A 74 15.03 -14.59 -9.50
C ALA A 74 16.22 -15.09 -8.67
N ASP A 75 17.46 -14.93 -9.16
CA ASP A 75 18.67 -15.41 -8.47
C ASP A 75 19.11 -14.51 -7.31
N ILE A 76 18.71 -13.24 -7.27
CA ILE A 76 19.09 -12.29 -6.20
C ILE A 76 18.39 -12.61 -4.86
N ARG A 77 17.29 -13.37 -4.86
CA ARG A 77 16.57 -13.76 -3.62
C ARG A 77 17.05 -15.09 -3.00
N ARG A 78 18.14 -15.70 -3.50
CA ARG A 78 18.61 -17.02 -3.06
C ARG A 78 20.07 -17.06 -2.56
N THR A 79 20.69 -15.92 -2.29
CA THR A 79 22.03 -15.83 -1.66
C THR A 79 21.99 -14.88 -0.49
#